data_AF-A0AAD5DFK3-F1
#
_entry.id   AF-A0AAD5DFK3-F1
#
_cell.length_a   1.000
_cell.length_b   1.000
_cell.length_c   1.000
_cell.angle_alpha   90.00
_cell.angle_beta   90.00
_cell.angle_gamma   90.00
#
_symmetry.space_group_name_H-M   'P 1'
#
loop_
_entity.id
_entity.type
_entity.pdbx_description
1 polymer ?
#
loop_
_entity_poly.entity_id
_entity_poly.type
_entity_poly.pdbx_seq_one_letter_code
_entity_poly.pdbx_strand_id
1 'polypeptide(L)'
;RYSCNVCAMVNEVPVEYFCTLDAAGRRIDQAERPELCSGSVEYIAPAEYMVRAPMPPTYVFVIDVSFAAAASGMLGAVCATIKESLDLLPGDERTQVNLRESREVVDALLDSLPQSYGRASQVESAMGPALQAAFLVMNHIGGKLLLFQAAAPSLGIGRIKARD
;
A
#
# COMPACT_ATOMS: atom_id res chain seq x y z
N ARG A 1 -36.57 8.62 18.25
CA ARG A 1 -35.48 8.58 19.25
C ARG A 1 -34.97 7.16 19.40
N TYR A 2 -33.70 6.99 19.75
CA TYR A 2 -33.12 5.68 20.10
C TYR A 2 -32.23 5.82 21.34
N SER A 3 -32.02 4.72 22.06
CA SER A 3 -31.10 4.68 23.20
C SER A 3 -29.80 4.02 22.79
N CYS A 4 -28.66 4.65 23.11
CA CYS A 4 -27.36 4.07 22.85
C CYS A 4 -27.13 2.85 23.76
N ASN A 5 -26.79 1.70 23.19
CA ASN A 5 -26.49 0.48 23.94
C ASN A 5 -25.17 0.54 24.72
N VAL A 6 -24.29 1.51 24.43
CA VAL A 6 -23.02 1.70 25.14
C VAL A 6 -23.16 2.62 26.35
N CYS A 7 -23.82 3.78 26.19
CA CYS A 7 -23.88 4.82 27.24
C CYS A 7 -25.30 5.16 27.74
N ALA A 8 -26.34 4.50 27.23
CA ALA A 8 -27.76 4.73 27.56
C ALA A 8 -28.32 6.14 27.28
N MET A 9 -27.56 7.01 26.63
CA MET A 9 -28.05 8.32 26.20
C MET A 9 -29.15 8.18 25.14
N VAL A 10 -30.23 8.94 25.31
CA VAL A 10 -31.32 9.03 24.34
C VAL A 10 -30.96 10.05 23.26
N ASN A 11 -30.93 9.61 22.02
CA ASN A 11 -30.56 10.40 20.86
C ASN A 11 -31.78 10.60 19.92
N GLU A 12 -31.80 11.72 19.22
CA GLU A 12 -32.77 11.96 18.13
C GLU A 12 -32.38 11.17 16.88
N VAL A 13 -33.38 10.70 16.13
CA VAL A 13 -33.14 9.99 14.87
C VAL A 13 -33.09 11.06 13.77
N PRO A 14 -32.00 11.16 12.98
CA PRO A 14 -31.93 12.09 11.85
C PRO A 14 -33.07 11.86 10.86
N VAL A 15 -33.55 12.93 10.22
CA VAL A 15 -34.72 12.88 9.35
C VAL A 15 -34.49 11.93 8.17
N GLU A 16 -33.30 11.96 7.55
CA GLU A 16 -32.94 11.05 6.47
C GLU A 16 -32.81 9.56 6.91
N TYR A 17 -32.69 9.30 8.21
CA TYR A 17 -32.51 7.95 8.76
C TYR A 17 -33.80 7.38 9.40
N PHE A 18 -34.87 8.16 9.43
CA PHE A 18 -36.10 7.83 10.12
C PHE A 18 -36.84 6.65 9.48
N CYS A 19 -37.34 5.75 10.34
CA CYS A 19 -38.20 4.64 9.96
C CYS A 19 -39.21 4.36 11.07
N THR A 20 -40.39 3.85 10.70
CA THR A 20 -41.44 3.46 11.65
C THR A 20 -41.12 2.14 12.37
N LEU A 21 -41.67 1.98 13.57
CA LEU A 21 -41.55 0.75 14.36
C LEU A 21 -42.74 -0.18 14.11
N ASP A 22 -42.49 -1.49 14.22
CA ASP A 22 -43.52 -2.53 14.29
C ASP A 22 -44.19 -2.54 15.68
N ALA A 23 -45.19 -3.43 15.86
CA ALA A 23 -45.89 -3.59 17.12
C ALA A 23 -44.99 -4.06 18.29
N ALA A 24 -43.81 -4.63 17.99
CA ALA A 24 -42.81 -5.04 18.97
C ALA A 24 -41.77 -3.95 19.25
N GLY A 25 -41.92 -2.75 18.69
CA GLY A 25 -40.99 -1.63 18.87
C GLY A 25 -39.69 -1.78 18.06
N ARG A 26 -39.63 -2.69 17.10
CA ARG A 26 -38.49 -2.86 16.19
C ARG A 26 -38.75 -2.09 14.92
N ARG A 27 -37.72 -1.43 14.40
CA ARG A 27 -37.83 -0.73 13.12
C ARG A 27 -38.03 -1.71 11.97
N ILE A 28 -38.91 -1.37 11.04
CA ILE A 28 -39.33 -2.29 9.97
C ILE A 28 -38.24 -2.55 8.91
N ASP A 29 -37.31 -1.61 8.76
CA ASP A 29 -36.17 -1.66 7.83
C ASP A 29 -34.95 -2.38 8.42
N GLN A 30 -35.02 -2.95 9.63
CA GLN A 30 -33.85 -3.49 10.33
C GLN A 30 -33.10 -4.53 9.50
N ALA A 31 -33.81 -5.42 8.80
CA ALA A 31 -33.20 -6.47 7.99
C ALA A 31 -32.59 -5.95 6.67
N GLU A 32 -33.06 -4.82 6.18
CA GLU A 32 -32.61 -4.20 4.93
C GLU A 32 -31.34 -3.37 5.12
N ARG A 33 -30.99 -3.06 6.38
CA ARG A 33 -29.89 -2.16 6.74
C ARG A 33 -28.76 -2.92 7.40
N PRO A 34 -27.62 -3.12 6.73
CA PRO A 34 -26.53 -3.95 7.24
C PRO A 34 -26.02 -3.47 8.60
N GLU A 35 -26.02 -2.15 8.86
CA GLU A 35 -25.57 -1.59 10.13
C GLU A 35 -26.49 -1.89 11.33
N LEU A 36 -27.69 -2.43 11.07
CA LEU A 36 -28.68 -2.79 12.09
C LEU A 36 -28.86 -4.30 12.24
N CYS A 37 -28.31 -5.09 11.31
CA CYS A 37 -28.42 -6.55 11.29
C CYS A 37 -27.07 -7.30 11.19
N SER A 38 -25.95 -6.59 11.02
CA SER A 38 -24.61 -7.18 10.89
C SER A 38 -23.64 -6.65 11.94
N GLY A 39 -22.77 -7.52 12.47
CA GLY A 39 -21.73 -7.14 13.43
C GLY A 39 -20.51 -6.44 12.81
N SER A 40 -20.42 -6.41 11.48
CA SER A 40 -19.33 -5.75 10.75
C SER A 40 -19.88 -5.13 9.48
N VAL A 41 -19.60 -3.85 9.28
CA VAL A 41 -20.05 -3.03 8.16
C VAL A 41 -18.99 -2.01 7.79
N GLU A 42 -19.06 -1.50 6.57
CA GLU A 42 -18.24 -0.38 6.10
C GLU A 42 -19.12 0.84 5.86
N TYR A 43 -18.63 2.01 6.27
CA TYR A 43 -19.28 3.29 6.02
C TYR A 43 -18.45 4.13 5.06
N ILE A 44 -19.13 4.88 4.20
CA ILE A 44 -18.49 5.94 3.42
C ILE A 44 -18.20 7.09 4.39
N ALA A 45 -16.91 7.33 4.64
CA ALA A 45 -16.48 8.43 5.50
C ALA A 45 -16.75 9.80 4.84
N PRO A 46 -17.53 10.69 5.48
CA PRO A 46 -17.74 12.04 4.97
C PRO A 46 -16.47 12.91 5.03
N ALA A 47 -16.50 14.06 4.36
CA ALA A 47 -15.36 14.97 4.25
C ALA A 47 -14.80 15.47 5.60
N GLU A 48 -15.63 15.52 6.64
CA GLU A 48 -15.21 15.91 7.99
C GLU A 48 -14.21 14.93 8.63
N TYR A 49 -14.14 13.68 8.15
CA TYR A 49 -13.16 12.69 8.56
C TYR A 49 -11.84 12.78 7.75
N MET A 50 -11.70 13.77 6.86
CA MET A 50 -10.58 13.87 5.92
C MET A 50 -9.69 15.07 6.25
N VAL A 51 -8.43 14.82 6.63
CA VAL A 51 -7.39 15.88 6.74
C VAL A 51 -6.87 16.31 5.37
N ARG A 52 -6.87 15.37 4.41
CA ARG A 52 -6.53 15.58 3.00
C ARG A 52 -7.38 14.64 2.14
N ALA A 53 -7.56 14.99 0.87
CA ALA A 53 -8.20 14.08 -0.08
C ALA A 53 -7.43 12.73 -0.16
N PRO A 54 -8.09 11.61 -0.48
CA PRO A 54 -7.45 10.31 -0.52
C PRO A 54 -6.39 10.32 -1.61
N MET A 55 -5.14 10.27 -1.20
CA MET A 55 -4.00 10.22 -2.12
C MET A 55 -4.04 8.91 -2.90
N PRO A 56 -3.67 8.92 -4.19
CA PRO A 56 -3.55 7.68 -4.94
C PRO A 56 -2.50 6.74 -4.34
N PRO A 57 -2.68 5.41 -4.49
CA PRO A 57 -1.65 4.44 -4.12
C PRO A 57 -0.35 4.73 -4.87
N THR A 58 0.76 4.81 -4.13
CA THR A 58 2.10 5.02 -4.68
C THR A 58 3.00 3.89 -4.22
N TYR A 59 3.69 3.26 -5.17
CA TYR A 59 4.58 2.12 -4.93
C TYR A 59 6.00 2.50 -5.30
N VAL A 60 6.95 2.24 -4.40
CA VAL A 60 8.38 2.43 -4.66
C VAL A 60 9.07 1.08 -4.52
N PHE A 61 9.63 0.59 -5.61
CA PHE A 61 10.40 -0.65 -5.65
C PHE A 61 11.88 -0.33 -5.42
N VAL A 62 12.45 -0.91 -4.37
CA VAL A 62 13.88 -0.80 -4.05
C VAL A 62 14.50 -2.17 -4.27
N ILE A 63 15.33 -2.28 -5.31
CA ILE A 63 15.93 -3.54 -5.74
C ILE A 63 17.43 -3.47 -5.46
N ASP A 64 17.92 -4.40 -4.63
CA ASP A 64 19.35 -4.61 -4.42
C ASP A 64 20.00 -5.17 -5.69
N VAL A 65 21.04 -4.48 -6.17
CA VAL A 65 21.82 -4.83 -7.38
C VAL A 65 23.27 -5.23 -7.03
N SER A 66 23.53 -5.56 -5.78
CA SER A 66 24.83 -6.07 -5.34
C SER A 66 25.21 -7.39 -6.01
N PHE A 67 26.47 -7.78 -5.89
CA PHE A 67 26.98 -9.07 -6.37
C PHE A 67 26.14 -10.25 -5.84
N ALA A 68 25.71 -10.22 -4.57
CA ALA A 68 24.87 -11.26 -3.99
C ALA A 68 23.50 -11.36 -4.68
N ALA A 69 22.89 -10.22 -5.02
CA ALA A 69 21.63 -10.16 -5.74
C ALA A 69 21.74 -10.68 -7.18
N ALA A 70 22.83 -10.32 -7.86
CA ALA A 70 23.10 -10.78 -9.22
C ALA A 70 23.41 -12.30 -9.26
N ALA A 71 24.33 -12.75 -8.38
CA ALA A 71 24.78 -14.13 -8.35
C ALA A 71 23.69 -15.13 -7.93
N SER A 72 22.75 -14.70 -7.10
CA SER A 72 21.60 -15.53 -6.68
C SER A 72 20.50 -15.65 -7.74
N GLY A 73 20.55 -14.86 -8.81
CA GLY A 73 19.47 -14.77 -9.80
C GLY A 73 18.25 -13.97 -9.32
N MET A 74 18.32 -13.33 -8.13
CA MET A 74 17.23 -12.55 -7.57
C MET A 74 16.77 -11.43 -8.52
N LEU A 75 17.71 -10.74 -9.18
CA LEU A 75 17.37 -9.65 -10.10
C LEU A 75 16.44 -10.10 -11.23
N GLY A 76 16.71 -11.26 -11.83
CA GLY A 76 15.86 -11.80 -12.90
C GLY A 76 14.47 -12.16 -12.39
N ALA A 77 14.40 -12.86 -11.24
CA ALA A 77 13.13 -13.26 -10.64
C ALA A 77 12.28 -12.05 -10.22
N VAL A 78 12.89 -11.06 -9.57
CA VAL A 78 12.21 -9.84 -9.11
C VAL A 78 11.70 -9.03 -10.30
N CYS A 79 12.52 -8.81 -11.33
CA CYS A 79 12.09 -8.03 -12.50
C CYS A 79 10.92 -8.71 -13.22
N ALA A 80 10.99 -10.03 -13.44
CA ALA A 80 9.90 -10.78 -14.06
C ALA A 80 8.62 -10.73 -13.21
N THR A 81 8.74 -10.95 -11.89
CA THR A 81 7.58 -10.93 -10.98
C THR A 81 6.93 -9.55 -10.91
N ILE A 82 7.74 -8.47 -10.89
CA ILE A 82 7.21 -7.10 -10.92
C ILE A 82 6.41 -6.90 -12.20
N LYS A 83 6.97 -7.22 -13.38
CA LYS A 83 6.28 -7.07 -14.67
C LYS A 83 4.92 -7.78 -14.70
N GLU A 84 4.85 -9.00 -14.20
CA GLU A 84 3.61 -9.78 -14.12
C GLU A 84 2.60 -9.22 -13.12
N SER A 85 3.09 -8.57 -12.05
CA SER A 85 2.25 -8.06 -10.96
C SER A 85 1.77 -6.63 -11.17
N LEU A 86 2.34 -5.85 -12.11
CA LEU A 86 2.00 -4.43 -12.32
C LEU A 86 0.50 -4.23 -12.57
N ASP A 87 -0.13 -5.12 -13.33
CA ASP A 87 -1.56 -5.04 -13.66
C ASP A 87 -2.48 -5.44 -12.50
N LEU A 88 -1.92 -6.07 -11.46
CA LEU A 88 -2.62 -6.48 -10.24
C LEU A 88 -2.53 -5.42 -9.13
N LEU A 89 -1.73 -4.36 -9.32
CA LEU A 89 -1.56 -3.33 -8.31
C LEU A 89 -2.82 -2.46 -8.21
N PRO A 90 -3.37 -2.25 -7.01
CA PRO A 90 -4.52 -1.40 -6.84
C PRO A 90 -4.14 0.06 -7.10
N GLY A 91 -5.00 0.79 -7.80
CA GLY A 91 -4.79 2.19 -8.13
C GLY A 91 -5.04 2.51 -9.60
N ASP A 92 -4.91 1.53 -10.51
CA ASP A 92 -5.14 1.70 -11.95
C ASP A 92 -4.52 3.00 -12.49
N GLU A 93 -5.29 3.84 -13.19
CA GLU A 93 -4.86 5.14 -13.74
C GLU A 93 -4.49 6.19 -12.68
N ARG A 94 -4.79 5.95 -11.41
CA ARG A 94 -4.48 6.90 -10.32
C ARG A 94 -3.06 6.76 -9.81
N THR A 95 -2.32 5.71 -10.18
CA THR A 95 -0.92 5.54 -9.77
C THR A 95 -0.04 6.72 -10.24
N GLN A 96 0.94 7.14 -9.43
CA GLN A 96 1.74 8.36 -9.71
C GLN A 96 2.51 8.33 -11.03
N VAL A 97 2.95 7.15 -11.43
CA VAL A 97 3.30 6.86 -12.82
C VAL A 97 2.12 6.07 -13.34
N ASN A 98 1.39 6.63 -14.30
CA ASN A 98 0.30 5.91 -14.94
C ASN A 98 0.89 4.64 -15.55
N LEU A 99 0.66 3.50 -14.89
CA LEU A 99 1.25 2.22 -15.26
C LEU A 99 0.82 1.80 -16.67
N ARG A 100 -0.33 2.28 -17.17
CA ARG A 100 -0.79 2.02 -18.54
C ARG A 100 0.02 2.81 -19.56
N GLU A 101 0.24 4.10 -19.31
CA GLU A 101 0.94 5.00 -20.26
C GLU A 101 2.45 4.77 -20.27
N SER A 102 3.03 4.39 -19.14
CA SER A 102 4.48 4.19 -19.00
C SER A 102 4.90 2.72 -19.08
N ARG A 103 3.98 1.81 -19.43
CA ARG A 103 4.20 0.36 -19.36
C ARG A 103 5.43 -0.08 -20.13
N GLU A 104 5.56 0.37 -21.37
CA GLU A 104 6.66 -0.01 -22.26
C GLU A 104 8.02 0.41 -21.69
N VAL A 105 8.11 1.60 -21.10
CA VAL A 105 9.34 2.13 -20.51
C VAL A 105 9.70 1.35 -19.23
N VAL A 106 8.70 1.05 -18.41
CA VAL A 106 8.89 0.26 -17.18
C VAL A 106 9.33 -1.17 -17.51
N ASP A 107 8.69 -1.81 -18.49
CA ASP A 107 9.05 -3.15 -18.93
C ASP A 107 10.47 -3.19 -19.52
N ALA A 108 10.83 -2.21 -20.35
CA ALA A 108 12.18 -2.08 -20.90
C ALA A 108 13.23 -1.89 -19.80
N LEU A 109 12.94 -1.07 -18.79
CA LEU A 109 13.81 -0.91 -17.62
C LEU A 109 13.98 -2.25 -16.90
N LEU A 110 12.90 -2.94 -16.58
CA LEU A 110 12.92 -4.21 -15.86
C LEU A 110 13.64 -5.32 -16.65
N ASP A 111 13.54 -5.34 -17.98
CA ASP A 111 14.30 -6.27 -18.83
C ASP A 111 15.80 -5.95 -18.87
N SER A 112 16.15 -4.67 -18.76
CA SER A 112 17.54 -4.20 -18.82
C SER A 112 18.31 -4.40 -17.52
N LEU A 113 17.63 -4.44 -16.36
CA LEU A 113 18.28 -4.50 -15.04
C LEU A 113 19.13 -5.76 -14.84
N PRO A 114 18.62 -6.99 -15.10
CA PRO A 114 19.44 -8.20 -14.97
C PRO A 114 20.64 -8.22 -15.93
N GLN A 115 20.51 -7.61 -17.11
CA GLN A 115 21.59 -7.53 -18.10
C GLN A 115 22.67 -6.53 -17.64
N SER A 116 22.24 -5.38 -17.12
CA SER A 116 23.11 -4.29 -16.67
C SER A 116 23.92 -4.69 -15.43
N TYR A 117 23.31 -5.44 -14.51
CA TYR A 117 23.91 -5.83 -13.23
C TYR A 117 24.26 -7.31 -13.13
N GLY A 118 24.09 -8.11 -14.18
CA GLY A 118 24.41 -9.55 -14.19
C GLY A 118 25.88 -9.87 -13.96
N ARG A 119 26.77 -8.87 -14.10
CA ARG A 119 28.20 -8.95 -13.74
C ARG A 119 28.60 -7.94 -12.66
N ALA A 120 27.66 -7.53 -11.81
CA ALA A 120 27.94 -6.57 -10.75
C ALA A 120 29.07 -7.09 -9.84
N SER A 121 30.18 -6.37 -9.76
CA SER A 121 31.30 -6.69 -8.86
C SER A 121 31.15 -6.07 -7.47
N GLN A 122 30.12 -5.25 -7.27
CA GLN A 122 29.90 -4.51 -6.03
C GLN A 122 29.35 -5.45 -4.96
N VAL A 123 30.20 -5.85 -4.03
CA VAL A 123 29.81 -6.72 -2.90
C VAL A 123 29.01 -5.94 -1.86
N GLU A 124 29.27 -4.64 -1.74
CA GLU A 124 28.65 -3.83 -0.71
C GLU A 124 27.23 -3.37 -1.05
N SER A 125 26.37 -3.30 -0.04
CA SER A 125 24.98 -2.85 -0.18
C SER A 125 24.75 -1.54 0.59
N ALA A 126 24.45 -0.46 -0.15
CA ALA A 126 24.16 0.90 0.36
C ALA A 126 22.68 1.09 0.74
N MET A 127 22.13 0.08 1.41
CA MET A 127 20.70 -0.10 1.54
C MET A 127 20.01 0.91 2.46
N GLY A 128 20.68 1.33 3.55
CA GLY A 128 20.15 2.40 4.42
C GLY A 128 20.02 3.75 3.71
N PRO A 129 21.05 4.25 3.02
CA PRO A 129 20.93 5.43 2.17
C PRO A 129 19.82 5.31 1.10
N ALA A 130 19.68 4.14 0.48
CA ALA A 130 18.62 3.89 -0.51
C ALA A 130 17.21 4.02 0.10
N LEU A 131 16.99 3.47 1.30
CA LEU A 131 15.73 3.64 2.02
C LEU A 131 15.47 5.09 2.42
N GLN A 132 16.50 5.83 2.83
CA GLN A 132 16.34 7.23 3.16
C GLN A 132 15.95 8.06 1.93
N ALA A 133 16.59 7.80 0.78
CA ALA A 133 16.21 8.44 -0.47
C ALA A 133 14.76 8.11 -0.88
N ALA A 134 14.37 6.83 -0.81
CA ALA A 134 13.00 6.40 -1.08
C ALA A 134 11.99 7.05 -0.13
N PHE A 135 12.31 7.15 1.17
CA PHE A 135 11.49 7.85 2.15
C PHE A 135 11.32 9.34 1.82
N LEU A 136 12.41 10.02 1.44
CA LEU A 136 12.35 11.44 1.06
C LEU A 136 11.47 11.67 -0.17
N VAL A 137 11.56 10.80 -1.18
CA VAL A 137 10.68 10.83 -2.36
C VAL A 137 9.21 10.65 -1.94
N MET A 138 8.95 9.74 -1.00
CA MET A 138 7.59 9.42 -0.54
C MET A 138 7.01 10.40 0.50
N ASN A 139 7.83 11.27 1.11
CA ASN A 139 7.48 11.98 2.34
C ASN A 139 6.18 12.82 2.26
N HIS A 140 5.88 13.38 1.08
CA HIS A 140 4.71 14.25 0.88
C HIS A 140 3.47 13.48 0.39
N ILE A 141 3.66 12.32 -0.22
CA ILE A 141 2.59 11.54 -0.86
C ILE A 141 2.12 10.43 0.10
N GLY A 142 3.06 9.78 0.77
CA GLY A 142 2.88 8.48 1.39
C GLY A 142 2.88 7.37 0.34
N GLY A 143 2.74 6.12 0.77
CA GLY A 143 2.69 4.97 -0.13
C GLY A 143 3.28 3.72 0.49
N LYS A 144 3.61 2.75 -0.37
CA LYS A 144 4.20 1.48 0.02
C LYS A 144 5.59 1.32 -0.61
N LEU A 145 6.58 1.10 0.24
CA LEU A 145 7.93 0.73 -0.17
C LEU A 145 8.05 -0.80 -0.23
N LEU A 146 8.48 -1.33 -1.37
CA LEU A 146 8.70 -2.75 -1.60
C LEU A 146 10.20 -3.00 -1.80
N LEU A 147 10.81 -3.67 -0.83
CA LEU A 147 12.24 -3.93 -0.81
C LEU A 147 12.57 -5.37 -1.18
N PHE A 148 13.52 -5.54 -2.11
CA PHE A 148 14.16 -6.81 -2.45
C PHE A 148 15.65 -6.73 -2.12
N GLN A 149 16.09 -7.44 -1.08
CA GLN A 149 17.45 -7.39 -0.56
C GLN A 149 18.07 -8.80 -0.58
N ALA A 150 19.31 -8.93 -1.06
CA ALA A 150 20.03 -10.20 -1.07
C ALA A 150 21.18 -10.24 -0.06
N ALA A 151 21.77 -9.09 0.28
CA ALA A 151 22.87 -8.99 1.25
C ALA A 151 22.52 -8.02 2.40
N ALA A 152 23.12 -8.25 3.57
CA ALA A 152 22.98 -7.32 4.68
C ALA A 152 23.55 -5.93 4.30
N PRO A 153 22.92 -4.82 4.74
CA PRO A 153 23.44 -3.48 4.50
C PRO A 153 24.87 -3.36 5.02
N SER A 154 25.82 -3.10 4.13
CA SER A 154 27.25 -3.09 4.46
C SER A 154 27.91 -1.73 4.26
N LEU A 155 27.21 -0.77 3.65
CA LEU A 155 27.71 0.57 3.34
C LEU A 155 26.71 1.65 3.77
N GLY A 156 27.23 2.75 4.32
CA GLY A 156 26.43 3.91 4.71
C GLY A 156 25.68 3.76 6.05
N ILE A 157 24.66 4.60 6.23
CA ILE A 157 23.80 4.55 7.43
C ILE A 157 23.08 3.21 7.53
N GLY A 158 22.84 2.72 8.75
CA GLY A 158 22.21 1.41 8.95
C GLY A 158 23.08 0.22 8.55
N ARG A 159 24.38 0.41 8.30
CA ARG A 159 25.34 -0.68 8.09
C ARG A 159 25.30 -1.66 9.27
N ILE A 160 25.21 -2.95 8.93
CA ILE A 160 25.22 -4.07 9.87
C ILE A 160 26.58 -4.77 9.77
N LYS A 161 27.17 -5.09 10.91
CA LYS A 161 28.36 -5.95 11.01
C LYS A 161 27.91 -7.36 11.38
N ALA A 162 28.59 -8.38 10.87
CA ALA A 162 28.43 -9.73 11.36
C ALA A 162 28.64 -9.75 12.88
N ARG A 163 27.73 -10.40 13.60
CA ARG A 163 27.88 -10.67 15.02
C ARG A 163 28.24 -12.15 15.14
N ASP A 164 29.34 -12.43 15.83
CA ASP A 164 29.77 -13.78 16.15
C ASP A 164 28.83 -14.44 17.16
#